data_AF-A0A7R9AB18-F1
#
_entry.id   AF-A0A7R9AB18-F1
#
_cell.length_a   1.000
_cell.length_b   1.000
_cell.length_c   1.000
_cell.angle_alpha   90.00
_cell.angle_beta   90.00
_cell.angle_gamma   90.00
#
_symmetry.space_group_name_H-M   'P 1'
#
loop_
_entity.id
_entity.type
_entity.pdbx_description
1 polymer ?
#
loop_
_entity_poly.entity_id
_entity_poly.type
_entity_poly.pdbx_seq_one_letter_code
_entity_poly.pdbx_strand_id
1 'polypeptide(L)'
;MIGIISSDGSLWQDNRRFTMRVLRDFGFGKTAALDSMIQDAALGLCQYLKENKHKPQDFGPRLNLAVLNIIWKMTADLKIKSTDTLSFI
;
A
#
# COMPACT_ATOMS: atom_id res chain seq x y z
N MET A 1 -2.47 18.05 16.36
CA MET A 1 -1.20 17.76 15.65
C MET A 1 -1.50 17.85 14.17
N ILE A 2 -0.79 18.72 13.43
CA ILE A 2 -1.03 18.94 12.01
C ILE A 2 -0.09 18.01 11.24
N GLY A 3 -0.63 17.18 10.34
CA GLY A 3 0.15 16.21 9.55
C GLY A 3 0.89 16.88 8.39
N ILE A 4 1.77 16.11 7.75
CA ILE A 4 2.64 16.58 6.64
C ILE A 4 1.87 17.24 5.47
N ILE A 5 0.62 16.82 5.21
CA ILE A 5 -0.21 17.35 4.11
C ILE A 5 -0.81 18.72 4.47
N SER A 6 -1.09 18.94 5.75
CA SER A 6 -1.84 20.10 6.25
C SER A 6 -0.96 21.15 6.96
N SER A 7 0.33 20.87 7.13
CA SER A 7 1.29 21.74 7.82
C SER A 7 2.05 22.63 6.84
N ASP A 8 2.49 23.80 7.30
CA ASP A 8 3.29 24.77 6.52
C ASP A 8 4.58 25.18 7.25
N GLY A 9 5.43 25.94 6.56
CA GLY A 9 6.64 26.56 7.13
C GLY A 9 7.67 25.55 7.65
N SER A 10 8.32 25.87 8.76
CA SER A 10 9.32 24.99 9.39
C SER A 10 8.74 23.65 9.82
N LEU A 11 7.49 23.63 10.31
CA LEU A 11 6.81 22.40 10.72
C LEU A 11 6.65 21.41 9.58
N TRP A 12 6.30 21.89 8.37
CA TRP A 12 6.25 21.04 7.18
C TRP A 12 7.62 20.46 6.82
N GLN A 13 8.68 21.28 6.91
CA GLN A 13 10.03 20.84 6.60
C GLN A 13 10.51 19.74 7.54
N ASP A 14 10.25 19.90 8.84
CA ASP A 14 10.63 18.94 9.87
C ASP A 14 9.85 17.63 9.72
N ASN A 15 8.53 17.71 9.57
CA ASN A 15 7.67 16.56 9.33
C ASN A 15 8.11 15.79 8.07
N ARG A 16 8.38 16.51 6.95
CA ARG A 16 8.84 15.90 5.71
C ARG A 16 10.18 15.20 5.86
N ARG A 17 11.14 15.83 6.55
CA ARG A 17 12.46 15.24 6.78
C ARG A 17 12.36 13.98 7.65
N PHE A 18 11.54 14.03 8.70
CA PHE A 18 11.28 12.90 9.57
C PHE A 18 10.63 11.74 8.79
N THR A 19 9.50 11.98 8.12
CA THR A 19 8.78 10.94 7.37
C THR A 19 9.65 10.31 6.29
N MET A 20 10.41 11.10 5.52
CA MET A 20 11.28 10.56 4.48
C MET A 20 12.45 9.74 5.03
N ARG A 21 12.90 9.99 6.26
CA ARG A 21 13.92 9.17 6.93
C ARG A 21 13.31 7.83 7.32
N VAL A 22 12.18 7.87 8.04
CA VAL A 22 11.46 6.68 8.49
C VAL A 22 11.11 5.77 7.30
N LEU A 23 10.55 6.32 6.23
CA LEU A 23 10.22 5.54 5.03
C LEU A 23 11.46 4.84 4.44
N ARG A 24 12.62 5.52 4.38
CA ARG A 24 13.87 4.92 3.88
C ARG A 24 14.38 3.79 4.77
N ASP A 25 14.24 3.92 6.08
CA ASP A 25 14.61 2.88 7.03
C ASP A 25 13.75 1.62 6.81
N PHE A 26 12.47 1.79 6.49
CA PHE A 26 11.55 0.71 6.08
C PHE A 26 11.69 0.23 4.63
N GLY A 27 12.69 0.73 3.89
CA GLY A 27 13.02 0.24 2.55
C GLY A 27 12.38 1.02 1.40
N PHE A 28 11.69 2.13 1.66
CA PHE A 28 11.29 3.07 0.61
C PHE A 28 12.52 3.60 -0.13
N GLY A 29 12.54 3.46 -1.45
CA GLY A 29 13.69 3.80 -2.29
C GLY A 29 14.73 2.67 -2.43
N LYS A 30 14.58 1.54 -1.73
CA LYS A 30 15.30 0.29 -2.06
C LYS A 30 14.48 -0.46 -3.12
N THR A 31 14.87 -0.31 -4.38
CA THR A 31 14.10 -0.80 -5.56
C THR A 31 13.68 -2.26 -5.39
N ALA A 32 14.59 -3.13 -4.95
CA ALA A 32 14.31 -4.56 -4.79
C ALA A 32 13.17 -4.90 -3.79
N ALA A 33 13.06 -4.17 -2.67
CA ALA A 33 12.04 -4.46 -1.65
C ALA A 33 10.65 -3.98 -2.10
N LEU A 34 10.59 -2.78 -2.68
CA LEU A 34 9.37 -2.21 -3.25
C LEU A 34 8.87 -3.06 -4.43
N ASP A 35 9.77 -3.45 -5.33
CA ASP A 35 9.44 -4.26 -6.50
C ASP A 35 8.88 -5.63 -6.08
N SER A 36 9.47 -6.28 -5.07
CA SER A 36 8.96 -7.54 -4.54
C SER A 36 7.54 -7.41 -4.00
N MET A 37 7.23 -6.34 -3.27
CA MET A 37 5.87 -6.11 -2.73
C MET A 37 4.86 -5.84 -3.83
N ILE A 38 5.24 -5.04 -4.84
CA ILE A 38 4.40 -4.75 -6.01
C ILE A 38 4.15 -6.03 -6.80
N GLN A 39 5.19 -6.83 -7.03
CA GLN A 39 5.09 -8.06 -7.79
C GLN A 39 4.23 -9.11 -7.07
N ASP A 40 4.36 -9.26 -5.76
CA ASP A 40 3.47 -10.11 -4.95
C ASP A 40 2.00 -9.68 -5.07
N ALA A 41 1.73 -8.38 -4.97
CA ALA A 41 0.38 -7.83 -5.11
C ALA A 41 -0.18 -8.07 -6.53
N ALA A 42 0.63 -7.85 -7.56
CA ALA A 42 0.26 -8.09 -8.95
C ALA A 42 0.01 -9.57 -9.25
N LEU A 43 0.82 -10.48 -8.69
CA LEU A 43 0.61 -11.92 -8.79
C LEU A 43 -0.72 -12.34 -8.13
N GLY A 44 -1.02 -11.80 -6.94
CA GLY A 44 -2.29 -12.04 -6.25
C GLY A 44 -3.50 -11.55 -7.06
N LEU A 45 -3.38 -10.39 -7.71
CA LEU A 45 -4.39 -9.89 -8.64
C LEU A 45 -4.54 -10.83 -9.85
N CYS A 46 -3.44 -11.21 -10.50
CA CYS A 46 -3.45 -12.14 -11.64
C CYS A 46 -4.12 -13.48 -11.29
N GLN A 47 -3.85 -14.01 -10.10
CA GLN A 47 -4.47 -15.25 -9.63
C GLN A 47 -5.98 -15.08 -9.45
N TYR A 48 -6.42 -14.01 -8.80
CA TYR A 48 -7.84 -13.70 -8.63
C TYR A 48 -8.57 -13.59 -9.97
N LEU A 49 -7.95 -12.98 -10.98
CA LEU A 49 -8.54 -12.89 -12.31
C LEU A 49 -8.64 -14.24 -13.01
N LYS A 50 -7.62 -15.10 -12.86
CA LYS A 50 -7.64 -16.46 -13.39
C LYS A 50 -8.81 -17.28 -12.81
N GLU A 51 -9.06 -17.15 -11.52
CA GLU A 51 -10.14 -17.84 -10.79
C GLU A 51 -11.54 -17.33 -11.19
N ASN A 52 -11.65 -16.11 -11.73
CA ASN A 52 -12.91 -15.46 -12.05
C ASN A 52 -13.10 -15.13 -13.53
N LYS A 53 -12.40 -15.82 -14.45
CA LYS A 53 -12.32 -15.54 -15.90
C LYS A 53 -13.63 -15.39 -16.69
N HIS A 54 -14.79 -15.64 -16.08
CA HIS A 54 -16.09 -15.59 -16.74
C HIS A 54 -17.16 -14.85 -15.92
N LYS A 55 -16.77 -14.11 -14.88
CA LYS A 55 -17.68 -13.31 -14.06
C LYS A 55 -17.44 -11.82 -14.32
N PRO A 56 -18.49 -10.98 -14.41
CA PRO A 56 -18.33 -9.53 -14.32
C PRO A 56 -17.61 -9.22 -13.00
N GLN A 57 -16.53 -8.46 -13.07
CA GLN A 57 -15.75 -8.07 -11.89
C GLN A 57 -15.60 -6.57 -11.83
N ASP A 58 -15.86 -6.01 -10.65
CA ASP A 58 -15.38 -4.67 -10.30
C ASP A 58 -13.94 -4.78 -9.81
N PHE A 59 -13.02 -4.20 -10.59
CA PHE A 59 -11.59 -4.22 -10.30
C PHE A 59 -11.19 -3.16 -9.28
N GLY A 60 -12.00 -2.10 -9.11
CA GLY A 60 -11.66 -0.94 -8.28
C GLY A 60 -11.34 -1.32 -6.83
N PRO A 61 -12.25 -1.99 -6.11
CA PRO A 61 -12.04 -2.39 -4.72
C PRO A 61 -10.82 -3.29 -4.54
N ARG A 62 -10.58 -4.21 -5.49
CA ARG A 62 -9.47 -5.17 -5.43
C ARG A 62 -8.13 -4.50 -5.65
N LEU A 63 -8.06 -3.57 -6.61
CA LEU A 63 -6.87 -2.77 -6.87
C LEU A 63 -6.55 -1.85 -5.68
N ASN A 64 -7.57 -1.20 -5.12
CA ASN A 64 -7.43 -0.36 -3.93
C ASN A 64 -6.86 -1.15 -2.74
N LEU A 65 -7.36 -2.36 -2.51
CA LEU A 65 -6.85 -3.23 -1.45
C LEU A 65 -5.39 -3.64 -1.69
N ALA A 66 -5.02 -3.93 -2.94
CA ALA A 66 -3.64 -4.26 -3.30
C ALA A 66 -2.69 -3.09 -3.03
N VAL A 67 -3.05 -1.87 -3.47
CA VAL A 67 -2.27 -0.64 -3.21
C VAL A 67 -2.18 -0.35 -1.71
N LEU A 68 -3.29 -0.47 -0.97
CA LEU A 68 -3.33 -0.24 0.47
C LEU A 68 -2.42 -1.20 1.23
N ASN A 69 -2.43 -2.48 0.86
CA ASN A 69 -1.55 -3.48 1.48
C ASN A 69 -0.07 -3.18 1.24
N ILE A 70 0.31 -2.65 0.07
CA ILE A 70 1.70 -2.23 -0.19
C ILE A 70 2.07 -1.07 0.73
N ILE A 71 1.20 -0.07 0.85
CA ILE A 71 1.42 1.10 1.73
C ILE A 71 1.53 0.66 3.19
N TRP A 72 0.59 -0.15 3.69
CA TRP A 72 0.62 -0.64 5.07
C TRP A 72 1.82 -1.53 5.37
N LYS A 73 2.27 -2.33 4.40
CA LYS A 73 3.49 -3.11 4.56
C LYS A 73 4.71 -2.21 4.74
N MET A 74 4.75 -1.05 4.07
CA MET A 74 5.83 -0.07 4.25
C MET A 74 5.73 0.75 5.53
N THR A 75 4.52 1.14 5.92
CA THR A 75 4.35 2.10 7.02
C THR A 75 4.19 1.43 8.39
N ALA A 76 3.68 0.20 8.42
CA ALA A 76 3.29 -0.49 9.65
C ALA A 76 3.75 -1.96 9.70
N ASP A 77 4.40 -2.47 8.65
CA ASP A 77 4.71 -3.90 8.45
C ASP A 77 3.49 -4.84 8.44
N LEU A 78 2.28 -4.28 8.28
CA LEU A 78 1.01 -5.01 8.31
C LEU A 78 0.60 -5.49 6.91
N LYS A 79 -0.01 -6.67 6.83
CA LYS A 79 -0.64 -7.20 5.61
C LYS A 79 -2.03 -7.72 5.96
N ILE A 80 -3.07 -7.15 5.34
CA ILE A 80 -4.46 -7.62 5.52
C ILE A 80 -4.79 -8.61 4.40
N LYS A 81 -5.34 -9.78 4.76
CA LYS A 81 -5.76 -10.79 3.78
C LYS A 81 -7.10 -10.38 3.19
N SER A 82 -7.27 -10.61 1.89
CA SER A 82 -8.50 -10.19 1.20
C SER A 82 -9.75 -10.96 1.62
N THR A 83 -9.59 -12.04 2.39
CA THR A 83 -10.73 -12.80 2.94
C THR A 83 -11.41 -12.04 4.08
N ASP A 84 -10.69 -11.12 4.74
CA ASP A 84 -11.17 -10.42 5.94
C ASP A 84 -11.93 -9.11 5.63
N THR A 85 -11.98 -8.71 4.36
CA THR A 85 -12.62 -7.44 3.91
C THR A 85 -13.96 -7.64 3.20
N LEU A 86 -14.29 -8.85 2.74
CA LEU A 86 -15.62 -9.17 2.19
C LEU A 86 -16.70 -9.35 3.26
N SER A 87 -16.35 -9.22 4.55
CA SER A 87 -17.28 -9.19 5.67
C SER A 87 -17.69 -7.77 6.08
N PHE A 88 -17.11 -6.72 5.48
CA PHE A 88 -17.36 -5.32 5.83
C PHE A 88 -17.79 -4.45 4.64
N ILE A 89 -18.10 -5.05 3.49
CA ILE A 89 -18.71 -4.39 2.33
C ILE A 89 -19.94 -5.19 1.92
#